data_AF-A0A968IER3-F1
#
_entry.id   AF-A0A968IER3-F1
#
_cell.length_a   1.000
_cell.length_b   1.000
_cell.length_c   1.000
_cell.angle_alpha   90.00
_cell.angle_beta   90.00
_cell.angle_gamma   90.00
#
_symmetry.space_group_name_H-M   'P 1'
#
loop_
_entity.id
_entity.type
_entity.pdbx_description
1 polymer ?
#
loop_
_entity_poly.entity_id
_entity_poly.type
_entity_poly.pdbx_seq_one_letter_code
_entity_poly.pdbx_strand_id
1 'polypeptide(L)'
;MPTPDYWDFPLPPCRTCLLTDDGSLKTGELAQFLTKTGWQVLVLTFPQSLFTSVSSLPAGVRRVVLQDLTEKHLQRQLTTIADTYGGISAFIHLHPVICQSEKALLKYVFLLAKHLKSFLDRASLQGRSCFFTVASLDGELGLGKTIDFSALTGGLFGLTKTLNLEWKNVFCRAIDLSPKLTSEQAAQAIINEFHDPNALMVEVGYSDRGRVSLICEPAPLRSAIK
;
A
#
# COMPACT_ATOMS: atom_id res chain seq x y z
N MET A 1 -13.53 -14.14 -6.48
CA MET A 1 -13.33 -14.57 -5.08
C MET A 1 -14.37 -13.90 -4.20
N PRO A 2 -14.77 -14.46 -3.04
CA PRO A 2 -15.60 -13.74 -2.09
C PRO A 2 -14.86 -12.53 -1.53
N THR A 3 -15.62 -11.57 -0.99
CA THR A 3 -15.09 -10.50 -0.14
C THR A 3 -14.30 -11.11 1.03
N PRO A 4 -13.19 -10.51 1.48
CA PRO A 4 -12.46 -10.98 2.65
C PRO A 4 -13.35 -11.01 3.90
N ASP A 5 -13.05 -11.93 4.82
CA ASP A 5 -13.61 -11.86 6.17
C ASP A 5 -13.11 -10.60 6.89
N TYR A 6 -13.88 -10.12 7.85
CA TYR A 6 -13.50 -8.95 8.65
C TYR A 6 -12.99 -9.39 10.02
N TRP A 7 -11.69 -9.21 10.27
CA TRP A 7 -11.13 -9.37 11.60
C TRP A 7 -11.02 -8.03 12.31
N ASP A 8 -11.86 -7.85 13.34
CA ASP A 8 -11.76 -6.75 14.29
C ASP A 8 -10.64 -7.06 15.31
N PHE A 9 -9.39 -6.93 14.87
CA PHE A 9 -8.24 -7.18 15.72
C PHE A 9 -8.00 -6.02 16.69
N PRO A 10 -7.54 -6.30 17.93
CA PRO A 10 -7.20 -5.24 18.86
C PRO A 10 -6.09 -4.37 18.26
N LEU A 11 -6.31 -3.06 18.25
CA LEU A 11 -5.31 -2.11 17.76
C LEU A 11 -4.03 -2.20 18.60
N PRO A 12 -2.85 -2.20 17.97
CA PRO A 12 -1.59 -2.14 18.70
C PRO A 12 -1.51 -0.85 19.54
N PRO A 13 -0.81 -0.86 20.70
CA PRO A 13 -0.65 0.32 21.55
C PRO A 13 -0.10 1.53 20.79
N CYS A 14 0.88 1.27 19.90
CA CYS A 14 1.28 2.24 18.88
C CYS A 14 0.33 2.10 17.68
N ARG A 15 -0.46 3.14 17.39
CA ARG A 15 -1.51 3.12 16.36
C ARG A 15 -1.23 4.02 15.17
N THR A 16 0.03 4.37 14.93
CA THR A 16 0.42 5.23 13.82
C THR A 16 0.36 4.45 12.52
N CYS A 17 -0.51 4.89 11.60
CA CYS A 17 -0.58 4.42 10.23
C CYS A 17 0.00 5.48 9.29
N LEU A 18 1.10 5.15 8.64
CA LEU A 18 1.73 6.01 7.65
C LEU A 18 1.16 5.69 6.26
N LEU A 19 0.48 6.65 5.65
CA LEU A 19 -0.18 6.53 4.36
C LEU A 19 0.51 7.43 3.34
N THR A 20 0.92 6.95 2.17
CA THR A 20 1.45 7.87 1.14
C THR A 20 0.33 8.52 0.36
N ASP A 21 0.52 9.80 0.02
CA ASP A 21 -0.41 10.56 -0.83
C ASP A 21 -0.18 10.22 -2.30
N ASP A 22 -1.23 9.76 -2.98
CA ASP A 22 -1.22 9.51 -4.42
C ASP A 22 -1.77 10.68 -5.26
N GLY A 23 -2.14 11.78 -4.60
CA GLY A 23 -2.67 12.99 -5.23
C GLY A 23 -4.13 12.88 -5.68
N SER A 24 -4.82 11.77 -5.36
CA SER A 24 -6.24 11.53 -5.69
C SER A 24 -7.14 11.60 -4.44
N LEU A 25 -8.46 11.67 -4.65
CA LEU A 25 -9.44 11.65 -3.54
C LEU A 25 -9.39 10.36 -2.70
N LYS A 26 -8.91 9.26 -3.28
CA LYS A 26 -8.73 7.96 -2.60
C LYS A 26 -7.88 8.08 -1.34
N THR A 27 -6.86 8.93 -1.34
CA THR A 27 -6.02 9.17 -0.15
C THR A 27 -6.86 9.70 1.02
N GLY A 28 -7.74 10.68 0.76
CA GLY A 28 -8.62 11.27 1.78
C GLY A 28 -9.67 10.28 2.29
N GLU A 29 -10.32 9.54 1.38
CA GLU A 29 -11.32 8.52 1.71
C GLU A 29 -10.71 7.42 2.59
N LEU A 30 -9.57 6.86 2.19
CA LEU A 30 -8.88 5.83 2.97
C LEU A 30 -8.45 6.33 4.34
N ALA A 31 -7.89 7.55 4.41
CA ALA A 31 -7.49 8.15 5.68
C ALA A 31 -8.70 8.34 6.62
N GLN A 32 -9.86 8.70 6.07
CA GLN A 32 -11.09 8.81 6.85
C GLN A 32 -11.55 7.47 7.42
N PHE A 33 -11.55 6.40 6.61
CA PHE A 33 -11.90 5.06 7.08
C PHE A 33 -10.97 4.58 8.20
N LEU A 34 -9.66 4.67 8.00
CA LEU A 34 -8.66 4.26 9.01
C LEU A 34 -8.80 5.06 10.31
N THR A 35 -9.07 6.37 10.21
CA THR A 35 -9.28 7.22 11.40
C THR A 35 -10.54 6.80 12.17
N LYS A 36 -11.63 6.46 11.47
CA LYS A 36 -12.88 5.97 12.08
C LYS A 36 -12.69 4.65 12.81
N THR A 37 -11.77 3.79 12.34
CA THR A 37 -11.42 2.53 13.01
C THR A 37 -10.32 2.70 14.07
N GLY A 38 -9.99 3.94 14.46
CA GLY A 38 -9.15 4.26 15.60
C GLY A 38 -7.66 4.44 15.30
N TRP A 39 -7.22 4.35 14.04
CA TRP A 39 -5.82 4.61 13.67
C TRP A 39 -5.48 6.10 13.73
N GLN A 40 -4.25 6.40 14.13
CA GLN A 40 -3.66 7.72 13.97
C GLN A 40 -3.01 7.79 12.58
N VAL A 41 -3.70 8.39 11.62
CA VAL A 41 -3.23 8.46 10.23
C VAL A 41 -2.33 9.68 10.01
N LEU A 42 -1.12 9.41 9.50
CA LEU A 42 -0.19 10.42 9.00
C LEU A 42 -0.03 10.24 7.49
N VAL A 43 -0.40 11.25 6.71
CA VAL A 43 -0.25 11.23 5.25
C VAL A 43 1.11 11.80 4.84
N LEU A 44 1.94 10.97 4.24
CA LEU A 44 3.23 11.33 3.69
C LEU A 44 3.07 11.84 2.26
N THR A 45 3.28 13.13 2.05
CA THR A 45 3.25 13.75 0.73
C THR A 45 4.68 13.87 0.20
N PHE A 46 4.91 13.33 -0.99
CA PHE A 46 6.19 13.40 -1.67
C PHE A 46 6.48 14.82 -2.22
N PRO A 47 7.75 15.14 -2.55
CA PRO A 47 8.10 16.45 -3.10
C PRO A 47 7.38 16.76 -4.42
N GLN A 48 7.19 18.05 -4.72
CA GLN A 48 6.53 18.50 -5.96
C GLN A 48 7.24 18.08 -7.25
N SER A 49 8.51 17.68 -7.16
CA SER A 49 9.26 17.09 -8.27
C SER A 49 8.77 15.71 -8.70
N LEU A 50 7.91 15.06 -7.91
CA LEU A 50 7.22 13.83 -8.28
C LEU A 50 5.72 14.05 -8.56
N PHE A 51 5.11 15.09 -7.96
CA PHE A 51 3.67 15.30 -7.90
C PHE A 51 3.26 16.74 -8.09
N THR A 52 2.24 16.96 -8.92
CA THR A 52 1.62 18.28 -9.11
C THR A 52 0.35 18.46 -8.31
N SER A 53 -0.34 17.38 -7.95
CA SER A 53 -1.57 17.40 -7.16
C SER A 53 -1.35 16.83 -5.76
N VAL A 54 -2.05 17.41 -4.80
CA VAL A 54 -2.03 17.02 -3.40
C VAL A 54 -3.49 16.86 -2.98
N SER A 55 -3.83 15.72 -2.37
CA SER A 55 -5.22 15.44 -1.98
C SER A 55 -5.70 16.37 -0.85
N SER A 56 -7.01 16.63 -0.78
CA SER A 56 -7.59 17.20 0.43
C SER A 56 -7.68 16.11 1.50
N LEU A 57 -7.40 16.45 2.75
CA LEU A 57 -7.40 15.51 3.86
C LEU A 57 -8.54 15.80 4.83
N PRO A 58 -9.19 14.76 5.39
CA PRO A 58 -10.25 14.95 6.37
C PRO A 58 -9.70 15.55 7.67
N ALA A 59 -10.59 16.15 8.46
CA ALA A 59 -10.24 16.73 9.74
C ALA A 59 -9.60 15.69 10.68
N GLY A 60 -8.53 16.09 11.38
CA GLY A 60 -7.79 15.22 12.31
C GLY A 60 -6.65 14.42 11.67
N VAL A 61 -6.63 14.26 10.34
CA VAL A 61 -5.50 13.65 9.63
C VAL A 61 -4.38 14.66 9.46
N ARG A 62 -3.15 14.25 9.78
CA ARG A 62 -1.97 15.11 9.66
C ARG A 62 -1.22 14.81 8.37
N ARG A 63 -0.63 15.84 7.78
CA ARG A 63 0.25 15.73 6.61
C ARG A 63 1.70 15.92 7.02
N VAL A 64 2.57 15.06 6.52
CA VAL A 64 4.03 15.18 6.60
C VAL A 64 4.56 15.35 5.18
N VAL A 65 5.12 16.52 4.89
CA VAL A 65 5.66 16.83 3.55
C VAL A 65 7.14 16.48 3.51
N LEU A 66 7.51 15.56 2.62
CA LEU A 66 8.90 15.29 2.30
C LEU A 66 9.45 16.42 1.43
N GLN A 67 10.59 16.98 1.84
CA GLN A 67 11.23 18.09 1.13
C GLN A 67 12.10 17.60 -0.03
N ASP A 68 12.68 16.42 0.12
CA ASP A 68 13.53 15.77 -0.87
C ASP A 68 13.42 14.24 -0.77
N LEU A 69 14.01 13.54 -1.75
CA LEU A 69 14.02 12.08 -1.83
C LEU A 69 15.33 11.46 -1.32
N THR A 70 16.09 12.19 -0.50
CA THR A 70 17.32 11.64 0.07
C THR A 70 17.01 10.67 1.19
N GLU A 71 17.83 9.62 1.30
CA GLU A 71 17.67 8.61 2.36
C GLU A 71 17.89 9.21 3.76
N LYS A 72 18.78 10.21 3.90
CA LYS A 72 19.02 10.92 5.17
C LYS A 72 17.79 11.71 5.61
N HIS A 73 17.12 12.38 4.68
CA HIS A 73 15.88 13.09 4.96
C HIS A 73 14.79 12.11 5.42
N LEU A 74 14.63 10.98 4.70
CA LEU A 74 13.66 9.95 5.05
C LEU A 74 13.86 9.44 6.49
N GLN A 75 15.09 9.06 6.85
CA GLN A 75 15.41 8.58 8.20
C GLN A 75 15.03 9.62 9.27
N ARG A 76 15.43 10.88 9.07
CA ARG A 76 15.09 11.97 10.00
C ARG A 76 13.58 12.16 10.14
N GLN A 77 12.83 12.08 9.04
CA GLN A 77 11.37 12.23 9.07
C GLN A 77 10.71 11.06 9.80
N LEU A 78 11.14 9.81 9.57
CA LEU A 78 10.60 8.65 10.28
C LEU A 78 10.90 8.69 11.78
N THR A 79 12.10 9.11 12.18
CA THR A 79 12.43 9.34 13.59
C THR A 79 11.55 10.43 14.21
N THR A 80 11.40 11.57 13.52
CA THR A 80 10.55 12.68 13.99
C THR A 80 9.09 12.22 14.17
N ILE A 81 8.59 11.43 13.22
CA ILE A 81 7.25 10.82 13.30
C ILE A 81 7.15 9.94 14.54
N ALA A 82 8.11 9.04 14.75
CA ALA A 82 8.10 8.12 15.88
C ALA A 82 8.17 8.85 17.23
N ASP A 83 8.99 9.89 17.34
CA ASP A 83 9.15 10.68 18.57
C ASP A 83 7.91 11.53 18.88
N THR A 84 7.22 12.02 17.85
CA THR A 84 6.07 12.93 18.00
C THR A 84 4.74 12.17 18.15
N TYR A 85 4.57 11.08 17.42
CA TYR A 85 3.30 10.38 17.26
C TYR A 85 3.32 8.94 17.79
N GLY A 86 4.50 8.41 18.14
CA GLY A 86 4.69 7.03 18.54
C GLY A 86 5.07 6.11 17.38
N GLY A 87 5.41 4.85 17.72
CA GLY A 87 5.90 3.87 16.75
C GLY A 87 4.95 3.65 15.57
N ILE A 88 5.53 3.39 14.39
CA ILE A 88 4.77 3.11 13.16
C ILE A 88 4.38 1.64 13.14
N SER A 89 3.07 1.37 13.09
CA SER A 89 2.53 0.01 13.12
C SER A 89 1.94 -0.41 11.78
N ALA A 90 1.52 0.54 10.95
CA ALA A 90 1.04 0.25 9.61
C ALA A 90 1.65 1.22 8.60
N PHE A 91 1.98 0.69 7.42
CA PHE A 91 2.35 1.48 6.26
C PHE A 91 1.51 1.07 5.05
N ILE A 92 0.96 2.05 4.35
CA ILE A 92 0.22 1.85 3.11
C ILE A 92 0.78 2.80 2.06
N HIS A 93 1.37 2.24 1.00
CA HIS A 93 1.78 2.99 -0.17
C HIS A 93 0.65 2.99 -1.20
N LEU A 94 0.04 4.15 -1.44
CA LEU A 94 -0.79 4.39 -2.61
C LEU A 94 0.12 4.86 -3.75
N HIS A 95 0.29 4.02 -4.77
CA HIS A 95 1.03 4.38 -5.96
C HIS A 95 0.15 5.27 -6.86
N PRO A 96 0.65 6.42 -7.29
CA PRO A 96 -0.10 7.31 -8.15
C PRO A 96 -0.25 6.77 -9.57
N VAL A 97 -1.37 7.14 -10.19
CA VAL A 97 -1.60 6.89 -11.63
C VAL A 97 -0.71 7.79 -12.48
N ILE A 98 -0.49 9.03 -12.05
CA ILE A 98 0.32 10.02 -12.75
C ILE A 98 1.51 10.41 -11.88
N CYS A 99 2.72 10.15 -12.35
CA CYS A 99 3.96 10.50 -11.65
C CYS A 99 5.00 11.03 -12.66
N GLN A 100 5.70 12.10 -12.30
CA GLN A 100 6.75 12.67 -13.16
C GLN A 100 7.97 11.75 -13.28
N SER A 101 8.28 10.97 -12.25
CA SER A 101 9.41 10.04 -12.22
C SER A 101 9.08 8.77 -11.46
N GLU A 102 8.37 7.86 -12.13
CA GLU A 102 7.92 6.60 -11.53
C GLU A 102 9.09 5.73 -11.03
N LYS A 103 10.20 5.68 -11.77
CA LYS A 103 11.41 4.95 -11.35
C LYS A 103 12.01 5.50 -10.06
N ALA A 104 12.02 6.83 -9.89
CA ALA A 104 12.52 7.45 -8.67
C ALA A 104 11.59 7.15 -7.48
N LEU A 105 10.28 7.24 -7.70
CA LEU A 105 9.28 6.88 -6.70
C LEU A 105 9.40 5.42 -6.27
N LEU A 106 9.46 4.48 -7.21
CA LEU A 106 9.61 3.05 -6.91
C LEU A 106 10.87 2.79 -6.08
N LYS A 107 12.02 3.35 -6.46
CA LYS A 107 13.25 3.25 -5.66
C LYS A 107 13.07 3.81 -4.25
N TYR A 108 12.32 4.90 -4.11
CA TYR A 108 12.07 5.51 -2.82
C TYR A 108 11.12 4.66 -1.95
N VAL A 109 10.17 3.94 -2.54
CA VAL A 109 9.33 2.95 -1.82
C VAL A 109 10.19 1.80 -1.28
N PHE A 110 11.21 1.35 -2.03
CA PHE A 110 12.19 0.38 -1.51
C PHE A 110 12.99 0.95 -0.33
N LEU A 111 13.37 2.24 -0.37
CA LEU A 111 14.02 2.91 0.77
C LEU A 111 13.08 3.03 1.97
N LEU A 112 11.79 3.34 1.76
CA LEU A 112 10.76 3.32 2.79
C LEU A 112 10.68 1.94 3.44
N ALA A 113 10.58 0.86 2.65
CA ALA A 113 10.57 -0.51 3.17
C ALA A 113 11.80 -0.81 4.03
N LYS A 114 13.00 -0.49 3.55
CA LYS A 114 14.26 -0.66 4.30
C LYS A 114 14.19 -0.02 5.70
N HIS A 115 13.72 1.22 5.78
CA HIS A 115 13.70 1.97 7.04
C HIS A 115 12.49 1.70 7.92
N LEU A 116 11.40 1.17 7.36
CA LEU A 116 10.20 0.80 8.11
C LEU A 116 10.29 -0.58 8.77
N LYS A 117 11.17 -1.47 8.28
CA LYS A 117 11.32 -2.84 8.82
C LYS A 117 11.37 -2.88 10.34
N SER A 118 12.25 -2.10 10.96
CA SER A 118 12.44 -2.15 12.43
C SER A 118 11.24 -1.60 13.21
N PHE A 119 10.47 -0.68 12.63
CA PHE A 119 9.23 -0.19 13.24
C PHE A 119 8.14 -1.27 13.18
N LEU A 120 7.91 -1.83 12.01
CA LEU A 120 6.87 -2.83 11.78
C LEU A 120 7.15 -4.16 12.48
N ASP A 121 8.41 -4.61 12.54
CA ASP A 121 8.82 -5.79 13.31
C ASP A 121 8.53 -5.59 14.80
N ARG A 122 8.87 -4.43 15.37
CA ARG A 122 8.59 -4.14 16.80
C ARG A 122 7.09 -4.05 17.07
N ALA A 123 6.34 -3.40 16.18
CA ALA A 123 4.90 -3.31 16.30
C ALA A 123 4.22 -4.68 16.24
N SER A 124 4.76 -5.63 15.46
CA SER A 124 4.23 -6.99 15.35
C SER A 124 4.22 -7.76 16.67
N LEU A 125 5.05 -7.36 17.64
CA LEU A 125 5.10 -7.98 18.97
C LEU A 125 3.92 -7.60 19.87
N GLN A 126 3.20 -6.54 19.53
CA GLN A 126 2.11 -5.97 20.35
C GLN A 126 0.74 -6.01 19.67
N GLY A 127 0.67 -6.50 18.42
CA GLY A 127 -0.53 -6.53 17.62
C GLY A 127 -0.21 -6.69 16.14
N ARG A 128 -1.21 -6.52 15.29
CA ARG A 128 -1.00 -6.60 13.84
C ARG A 128 -0.20 -5.41 13.34
N SER A 129 0.92 -5.66 12.65
CA SER A 129 1.62 -4.65 11.85
C SER A 129 1.48 -4.95 10.36
N CYS A 130 1.45 -3.90 9.54
CA CYS A 130 1.09 -4.03 8.13
C CYS A 130 2.07 -3.29 7.19
N PHE A 131 2.37 -3.89 6.04
CA PHE A 131 3.03 -3.23 4.90
C PHE A 131 2.24 -3.48 3.63
N PHE A 132 1.57 -2.45 3.13
CA PHE A 132 0.68 -2.55 1.98
C PHE A 132 1.21 -1.73 0.81
N THR A 133 1.12 -2.28 -0.39
CA THR A 133 1.28 -1.52 -1.63
C THR A 133 -0.01 -1.60 -2.43
N VAL A 134 -0.41 -0.45 -2.98
CA VAL A 134 -1.63 -0.33 -3.76
C VAL A 134 -1.26 0.29 -5.09
N ALA A 135 -1.50 -0.44 -6.16
CA ALA A 135 -1.27 -0.03 -7.53
C ALA A 135 -2.61 0.09 -8.27
N SER A 136 -2.60 0.79 -9.39
CA SER A 136 -3.73 0.79 -10.32
C SER A 136 -3.28 0.28 -11.68
N LEU A 137 -3.33 -1.04 -11.87
CA LEU A 137 -3.16 -1.71 -13.16
C LEU A 137 -4.54 -1.87 -13.79
N ASP A 138 -5.04 -3.08 -13.99
CA ASP A 138 -6.39 -3.34 -14.53
C ASP A 138 -7.39 -3.84 -13.46
N GLY A 139 -6.94 -4.09 -12.23
CA GLY A 139 -7.73 -4.76 -11.19
C GLY A 139 -7.79 -6.28 -11.36
N GLU A 140 -7.07 -6.82 -12.35
CA GLU A 140 -6.93 -8.24 -12.68
C GLU A 140 -5.46 -8.66 -12.65
N LEU A 141 -4.64 -7.99 -11.84
CA LEU A 141 -3.21 -8.25 -11.63
C LEU A 141 -2.39 -8.14 -12.93
N GLY A 142 -2.84 -7.29 -13.85
CA GLY A 142 -2.23 -7.07 -15.16
C GLY A 142 -2.53 -8.17 -16.18
N LEU A 143 -3.44 -9.10 -15.88
CA LEU A 143 -3.80 -10.22 -16.78
C LEU A 143 -5.10 -9.98 -17.55
N GLY A 144 -5.90 -8.99 -17.17
CA GLY A 144 -7.15 -8.64 -17.83
C GLY A 144 -6.94 -7.96 -19.19
N LYS A 145 -5.76 -7.34 -19.40
CA LYS A 145 -5.37 -6.66 -20.65
C LYS A 145 -6.39 -5.60 -21.08
N THR A 146 -7.00 -4.93 -20.10
CA THR A 146 -8.07 -3.94 -20.36
C THR A 146 -7.52 -2.54 -20.57
N ILE A 147 -6.31 -2.26 -20.09
CA ILE A 147 -5.61 -0.98 -20.22
C ILE A 147 -4.10 -1.21 -20.31
N ASP A 148 -3.37 -0.18 -20.77
CA ASP A 148 -1.92 -0.11 -20.64
C ASP A 148 -1.52 0.41 -19.26
N PHE A 149 -0.46 -0.16 -18.70
CA PHE A 149 0.14 0.25 -17.44
C PHE A 149 1.66 0.10 -17.50
N SER A 150 2.37 0.80 -16.61
CA SER A 150 3.82 0.70 -16.53
C SER A 150 4.26 -0.62 -15.88
N ALA A 151 5.23 -1.29 -16.50
CA ALA A 151 5.88 -2.46 -15.90
C ALA A 151 6.58 -2.12 -14.57
N LEU A 152 6.95 -0.85 -14.35
CA LEU A 152 7.55 -0.41 -13.08
C LEU A 152 6.55 -0.49 -11.92
N THR A 153 5.27 -0.15 -12.16
CA THR A 153 4.21 -0.31 -11.15
C THR A 153 4.10 -1.76 -10.69
N GLY A 154 4.24 -2.73 -11.61
CA GLY A 154 4.26 -4.17 -11.29
C GLY A 154 5.38 -4.58 -10.32
N GLY A 155 6.46 -3.79 -10.23
CA GLY A 155 7.54 -4.00 -9.27
C GLY A 155 7.12 -3.95 -7.80
N LEU A 156 6.01 -3.27 -7.48
CA LEU A 156 5.45 -3.22 -6.11
C LEU A 156 4.94 -4.58 -5.62
N PHE A 157 4.39 -5.39 -6.52
CA PHE A 157 3.97 -6.77 -6.21
C PHE A 157 5.18 -7.64 -5.90
N GLY A 158 6.24 -7.51 -6.70
CA GLY A 158 7.52 -8.17 -6.45
C GLY A 158 8.12 -7.78 -5.10
N LEU A 159 8.18 -6.47 -4.80
CA LEU A 159 8.63 -5.96 -3.49
C LEU A 159 7.83 -6.60 -2.36
N THR A 160 6.50 -6.52 -2.41
CA THR A 160 5.63 -6.99 -1.33
C THR A 160 5.75 -8.49 -1.11
N LYS A 161 5.90 -9.29 -2.17
CA LYS A 161 6.17 -10.73 -2.08
C LYS A 161 7.49 -11.03 -1.39
N THR A 162 8.55 -10.32 -1.75
CA THR A 162 9.85 -10.45 -1.08
C THR A 162 9.73 -10.12 0.41
N LEU A 163 9.10 -8.98 0.75
CA LEU A 163 8.91 -8.58 2.14
C LEU A 163 8.05 -9.58 2.92
N ASN A 164 7.02 -10.17 2.32
CA ASN A 164 6.21 -11.20 2.96
C ASN A 164 7.04 -12.46 3.35
N LEU A 165 8.04 -12.82 2.54
CA LEU A 165 8.95 -13.93 2.85
C LEU A 165 9.98 -13.56 3.92
N GLU A 166 10.47 -12.33 3.89
CA GLU A 166 11.52 -11.85 4.80
C GLU A 166 10.99 -11.40 6.17
N TRP A 167 9.80 -10.81 6.23
CA TRP A 167 9.20 -10.17 7.41
C TRP A 167 8.02 -11.00 7.93
N LYS A 168 8.32 -12.18 8.49
CA LYS A 168 7.33 -13.21 8.85
C LYS A 168 6.19 -12.75 9.78
N ASN A 169 6.41 -11.69 10.56
CA ASN A 169 5.42 -11.18 11.52
C ASN A 169 4.70 -9.91 11.01
N VAL A 170 5.08 -9.38 9.85
CA VAL A 170 4.46 -8.19 9.26
C VAL A 170 3.46 -8.66 8.20
N PHE A 171 2.23 -8.18 8.30
CA PHE A 171 1.20 -8.48 7.33
C PHE A 171 1.42 -7.71 6.03
N CYS A 172 1.86 -8.42 5.00
CA CYS A 172 2.16 -7.85 3.69
C CYS A 172 1.03 -8.11 2.70
N ARG A 173 0.59 -7.06 1.97
CA ARG A 173 -0.40 -7.20 0.90
C ARG A 173 -0.17 -6.22 -0.25
N ALA A 174 -0.18 -6.74 -1.47
CA ALA A 174 -0.21 -5.95 -2.69
C ALA A 174 -1.62 -5.97 -3.28
N ILE A 175 -2.15 -4.80 -3.60
CA ILE A 175 -3.52 -4.63 -4.10
C ILE A 175 -3.44 -3.97 -5.48
N ASP A 176 -3.99 -4.65 -6.48
CA ASP A 176 -4.27 -4.06 -7.79
C ASP A 176 -5.70 -3.54 -7.83
N LEU A 177 -5.88 -2.26 -8.12
CA LEU A 177 -7.18 -1.63 -8.24
C LEU A 177 -7.43 -1.24 -9.70
N SER A 178 -8.59 -1.60 -10.23
CA SER A 178 -9.02 -1.10 -11.52
C SER A 178 -9.19 0.43 -11.45
N PRO A 179 -8.64 1.21 -12.40
CA PRO A 179 -8.83 2.66 -12.45
C PRO A 179 -10.28 3.10 -12.63
N LYS A 180 -11.17 2.16 -12.97
CA LYS A 180 -12.62 2.40 -13.10
C LYS A 180 -13.35 2.47 -11.75
N LEU A 181 -12.72 2.02 -10.66
CA LEU A 181 -13.31 2.09 -9.32
C LEU A 181 -13.39 3.56 -8.87
N THR A 182 -14.48 3.90 -8.18
CA THR A 182 -14.57 5.19 -7.49
C THR A 182 -13.55 5.25 -6.35
N SER A 183 -13.21 6.45 -5.89
CA SER A 183 -12.28 6.62 -4.76
C SER A 183 -12.78 5.95 -3.47
N GLU A 184 -14.10 5.96 -3.24
CA GLU A 184 -14.73 5.27 -2.11
C GLU A 184 -14.64 3.75 -2.26
N GLN A 185 -14.99 3.19 -3.44
CA GLN A 185 -14.88 1.75 -3.69
C GLN A 185 -13.44 1.25 -3.53
N ALA A 186 -12.49 2.01 -4.05
CA ALA A 186 -11.07 1.72 -3.93
C ALA A 186 -10.60 1.75 -2.46
N ALA A 187 -10.99 2.77 -1.69
CA ALA A 187 -10.68 2.86 -0.28
C ALA A 187 -11.30 1.69 0.50
N GLN A 188 -12.56 1.34 0.22
CA GLN A 188 -13.24 0.21 0.86
C GLN A 188 -12.57 -1.13 0.54
N ALA A 189 -12.10 -1.33 -0.71
CA ALA A 189 -11.35 -2.52 -1.08
C ALA A 189 -10.04 -2.64 -0.25
N ILE A 190 -9.31 -1.53 -0.07
CA ILE A 190 -8.09 -1.50 0.74
C ILE A 190 -8.41 -1.81 2.21
N ILE A 191 -9.50 -1.27 2.76
CA ILE A 191 -9.93 -1.55 4.14
C ILE A 191 -10.32 -3.02 4.33
N ASN A 192 -11.03 -3.61 3.37
CA ASN A 192 -11.38 -5.03 3.42
C ASN A 192 -10.12 -5.91 3.49
N GLU A 193 -9.10 -5.58 2.68
CA GLU A 193 -7.81 -6.29 2.72
C GLU A 193 -7.01 -6.01 3.98
N PHE A 194 -7.09 -4.79 4.52
CA PHE A 194 -6.41 -4.41 5.76
C PHE A 194 -6.90 -5.21 6.96
N HIS A 195 -8.19 -5.56 6.97
CA HIS A 195 -8.84 -6.37 8.00
C HIS A 195 -8.93 -7.86 7.68
N ASP A 196 -8.46 -8.32 6.50
CA ASP A 196 -8.52 -9.73 6.10
C ASP A 196 -7.71 -10.59 7.09
N PRO A 197 -8.29 -11.58 7.79
CA PRO A 197 -7.54 -12.49 8.65
C PRO A 197 -6.59 -13.41 7.87
N ASN A 198 -6.85 -13.66 6.58
CA ASN A 198 -6.03 -14.54 5.76
C ASN A 198 -4.75 -13.84 5.33
N ALA A 199 -3.69 -13.92 6.14
CA ALA A 199 -2.39 -13.32 5.81
C ALA A 199 -1.61 -14.05 4.70
N LEU A 200 -2.05 -15.23 4.25
CA LEU A 200 -1.32 -16.04 3.25
C LEU A 200 -1.45 -15.50 1.83
N MET A 201 -2.50 -14.74 1.56
CA MET A 201 -2.76 -14.17 0.23
C MET A 201 -1.90 -12.92 0.00
N VAL A 202 -0.84 -12.98 -0.78
CA VAL A 202 0.05 -11.80 -0.87
C VAL A 202 -0.47 -10.74 -1.86
N GLU A 203 -1.18 -11.17 -2.90
CA GLU A 203 -1.65 -10.28 -3.97
C GLU A 203 -3.12 -10.51 -4.31
N VAL A 204 -3.83 -9.41 -4.54
CA VAL A 204 -5.25 -9.39 -4.91
C VAL A 204 -5.52 -8.29 -5.92
N GLY A 205 -6.50 -8.53 -6.79
CA GLY A 205 -7.04 -7.54 -7.71
C GLY A 205 -8.48 -7.20 -7.39
N TYR A 206 -8.90 -5.95 -7.62
CA TYR A 206 -10.28 -5.50 -7.53
C TYR A 206 -10.68 -4.79 -8.81
N SER A 207 -11.72 -5.30 -9.47
CA SER A 207 -12.37 -4.68 -10.61
C SER A 207 -13.90 -4.76 -10.48
N ASP A 208 -14.62 -4.42 -11.55
CA ASP A 208 -16.07 -4.66 -11.67
C ASP A 208 -16.45 -6.16 -11.58
N ARG A 209 -15.49 -7.06 -11.80
CA ARG A 209 -15.63 -8.51 -11.60
C ARG A 209 -15.52 -8.94 -10.13
N GLY A 210 -15.26 -8.00 -9.23
CA GLY A 210 -15.01 -8.24 -7.82
C GLY A 210 -13.55 -8.58 -7.52
N ARG A 211 -13.33 -9.21 -6.36
CA ARG A 211 -12.00 -9.58 -5.89
C ARG A 211 -11.46 -10.79 -6.66
N VAL A 212 -10.22 -10.70 -7.13
CA VAL A 212 -9.49 -11.78 -7.80
C VAL A 212 -8.11 -11.99 -7.18
N SER A 213 -7.52 -13.16 -7.41
CA SER A 213 -6.12 -13.46 -7.12
C SER A 213 -5.64 -14.51 -8.11
N LEU A 214 -4.33 -14.79 -8.12
CA LEU A 214 -3.75 -15.77 -9.05
C LEU A 214 -3.88 -17.18 -8.50
N ILE A 215 -4.20 -18.11 -9.40
CA ILE A 215 -4.10 -19.54 -9.17
C ILE A 215 -3.15 -20.14 -10.22
N CYS A 216 -2.38 -21.14 -9.82
CA CYS A 216 -1.61 -21.92 -10.78
C CYS A 216 -2.52 -22.93 -11.47
N GLU A 217 -2.57 -22.89 -12.79
CA GLU A 217 -3.22 -23.90 -13.61
C GLU A 217 -2.17 -24.68 -14.42
N PRO A 218 -2.31 -26.01 -14.56
CA PRO A 218 -1.49 -26.78 -15.47
C PRO A 218 -1.63 -26.26 -16.91
N ALA A 219 -0.52 -25.94 -17.56
CA ALA A 219 -0.50 -25.55 -18.97
C ALA A 219 0.17 -26.65 -19.82
N PRO A 220 -0.36 -26.95 -21.03
CA PRO A 220 0.29 -27.89 -21.93
C PRO A 220 1.65 -27.35 -22.39
N LEU A 221 2.66 -28.21 -22.42
CA LEU A 221 3.95 -27.91 -23.02
C LEU A 221 3.74 -27.62 -24.52
N ARG A 222 4.05 -26.40 -24.96
CA ARG A 222 4.06 -26.08 -26.40
C ARG A 222 5.19 -26.88 -27.04
N SER A 223 4.87 -27.71 -28.03
CA SER A 223 5.87 -28.43 -28.83
C SER A 223 6.87 -27.42 -29.38
N ALA A 224 8.17 -27.71 -29.26
CA ALA A 224 9.23 -26.85 -29.78
C ALA A 224 8.93 -26.45 -31.24
N ILE A 225 9.04 -25.15 -31.53
CA ILE A 225 8.99 -24.64 -32.90
C ILE A 225 10.13 -25.32 -33.63
N LYS A 226 9.80 -26.18 -34.60
CA LYS A 226 10.79 -26.81 -35.50
C LYS A 226 11.40 -25.77 -36.42
#